data_AF-A0A5C8GDC3-F1
#
_entry.id   AF-A0A5C8GDC3-F1
#
_cell.length_a   1.000
_cell.length_b   1.000
_cell.length_c   1.000
_cell.angle_alpha   90.00
_cell.angle_beta   90.00
_cell.angle_gamma   90.00
#
_symmetry.space_group_name_H-M   'P 1'
#
loop_
_entity.id
_entity.type
_entity.pdbx_description
1 polymer ?
#
loop_
_entity_poly.entity_id
_entity_poly.type
_entity_poly.pdbx_seq_one_letter_code
_entity_poly.pdbx_strand_id
1 'polypeptide(L)'
;MDYNYKELYKKQIQINVKEVLKDIDTNEMRLKISNWANKFGYNFEEIKDKVINDEIFRCVFAKEPSRQNIYQNIAAKIIESVNGIKNFKVLPSGGKNAYFIINGNIFKGENLISKNQDAKSIDFYFEYGNFQFYVSHKYTKDEGGSQDNQYKDIQEFLKNARDLL
;
A
#
# COMPACT_ATOMS: atom_id res chain seq x y z
N MET A 1 8.51 16.25 13.67
CA MET A 1 7.82 15.11 14.31
C MET A 1 8.44 13.87 13.72
N ASP A 2 9.26 13.14 14.49
CA ASP A 2 10.01 11.99 13.96
C ASP A 2 9.11 10.76 14.07
N TYR A 3 8.54 10.31 12.95
CA TYR A 3 7.63 9.16 12.95
C TYR A 3 8.44 7.87 13.02
N ASN A 4 8.36 7.17 14.15
CA ASN A 4 8.98 5.86 14.28
C ASN A 4 8.18 4.80 13.51
N TYR A 5 8.44 4.71 12.21
CA TYR A 5 7.83 3.72 11.31
C TYR A 5 7.98 2.28 11.81
N LYS A 6 9.07 1.93 12.52
CA LYS A 6 9.24 0.57 13.08
C LYS A 6 8.21 0.29 14.17
N GLU A 7 7.95 1.25 15.04
CA GLU A 7 6.95 1.09 16.11
C GLU A 7 5.53 1.10 15.58
N LEU A 8 5.22 1.91 14.56
CA LEU A 8 3.94 1.85 13.87
C LEU A 8 3.73 0.50 13.16
N TYR A 9 4.78 -0.05 12.55
CA TYR A 9 4.75 -1.38 11.93
C TYR A 9 4.41 -2.47 12.95
N LYS A 10 5.12 -2.50 14.09
CA LYS A 10 4.87 -3.46 15.17
C LYS A 10 3.45 -3.34 15.73
N LYS A 11 2.98 -2.11 15.95
CA LYS A 11 1.59 -1.87 16.38
C LYS A 11 0.59 -2.39 15.36
N GLN A 12 0.84 -2.20 14.07
CA GLN A 12 -0.04 -2.74 13.03
C GLN A 12 -0.05 -4.27 13.01
N ILE A 13 1.08 -4.94 13.22
CA ILE A 13 1.11 -6.41 13.38
C ILE A 13 0.17 -6.84 14.51
N GLN A 14 0.29 -6.21 15.68
CA GLN A 14 -0.56 -6.55 16.84
C GLN A 14 -2.05 -6.33 16.57
N ILE A 15 -2.40 -5.30 15.80
CA ILE A 15 -3.78 -5.06 15.36
C ILE A 15 -4.22 -6.18 14.41
N ASN A 16 -3.42 -6.50 13.38
CA ASN A 16 -3.75 -7.50 12.38
C ASN A 16 -3.92 -8.90 13.00
N VAL A 17 -3.10 -9.26 14.00
CA VAL A 17 -3.23 -10.52 14.76
C VAL A 17 -4.59 -10.58 15.45
N LYS A 18 -5.08 -9.48 16.02
CA LYS A 18 -6.42 -9.42 16.64
C LYS A 18 -7.54 -9.47 15.60
N GLU A 19 -7.32 -8.87 14.43
CA GLU A 19 -8.29 -8.89 13.33
C GLU A 19 -8.51 -10.29 12.74
N VAL A 20 -7.53 -11.20 12.81
CA VAL A 20 -7.71 -12.61 12.40
C VAL A 20 -8.92 -13.25 13.06
N LEU A 21 -9.20 -12.94 14.34
CA LEU A 21 -10.35 -13.49 15.06
C LEU A 21 -11.68 -12.95 14.52
N LYS A 22 -11.71 -11.68 14.08
CA LYS A 22 -12.90 -11.08 13.47
C LYS A 22 -13.15 -11.66 12.08
N ASP A 23 -12.06 -11.94 11.37
CA ASP A 23 -12.09 -12.47 10.01
C ASP A 23 -12.23 -14.00 9.97
N ILE A 24 -12.25 -14.70 11.12
CA ILE A 24 -12.07 -16.17 11.21
C ILE A 24 -13.07 -16.97 10.36
N ASP A 25 -14.31 -16.48 10.23
CA ASP A 25 -15.38 -17.12 9.48
C ASP A 25 -15.59 -16.54 8.07
N THR A 26 -14.80 -15.55 7.67
CA THR A 26 -14.83 -15.01 6.30
C THR A 26 -14.36 -16.08 5.30
N ASN A 27 -14.90 -16.03 4.09
CA ASN A 27 -14.50 -16.95 3.00
C ASN A 27 -12.98 -16.90 2.74
N GLU A 28 -12.37 -15.72 2.80
CA GLU A 28 -10.93 -15.54 2.61
C GLU A 28 -10.12 -16.25 3.70
N MET A 29 -10.47 -16.07 4.98
CA MET A 29 -9.73 -16.68 6.09
C MET A 29 -9.94 -18.19 6.13
N ARG A 30 -11.17 -18.67 5.91
CA ARG A 30 -11.45 -20.11 5.81
C ARG A 30 -10.60 -20.76 4.73
N LEU A 31 -10.49 -20.13 3.56
CA LEU A 31 -9.63 -20.63 2.48
C LEU A 31 -8.15 -20.68 2.87
N LYS A 32 -7.64 -19.64 3.56
CA LYS A 32 -6.26 -19.61 4.06
C LYS A 32 -5.98 -20.74 5.05
N ILE A 33 -6.87 -20.95 6.02
CA ILE A 33 -6.76 -22.01 7.03
C ILE A 33 -6.81 -23.38 6.33
N SER A 34 -7.77 -23.61 5.43
CA SER A 34 -7.87 -24.86 4.68
C SER A 34 -6.62 -25.14 3.86
N ASN A 35 -6.06 -24.16 3.16
CA ASN A 35 -4.84 -24.32 2.37
C ASN A 35 -3.64 -24.66 3.25
N TRP A 36 -3.51 -23.99 4.40
CA TRP A 36 -2.45 -24.29 5.36
C TRP A 36 -2.61 -25.70 5.93
N ALA A 37 -3.81 -26.07 6.38
CA ALA A 37 -4.12 -27.38 6.93
C ALA A 37 -3.82 -28.50 5.92
N ASN A 38 -4.30 -28.37 4.69
CA ASN A 38 -4.05 -29.34 3.61
C ASN A 38 -2.56 -29.47 3.27
N LYS A 39 -1.82 -28.36 3.24
CA LYS A 39 -0.37 -28.36 2.96
C LYS A 39 0.41 -29.22 3.96
N PHE A 40 -0.02 -29.24 5.21
CA PHE A 40 0.66 -29.93 6.30
C PHE A 40 -0.06 -31.21 6.79
N GLY A 41 -1.18 -31.59 6.17
CA GLY A 41 -1.93 -32.81 6.49
C GLY A 41 -2.79 -32.74 7.76
N TYR A 42 -3.24 -31.54 8.14
CA TYR A 42 -4.11 -31.32 9.31
C TYR A 42 -5.58 -31.11 8.93
N ASN A 43 -6.50 -31.27 9.89
CA ASN A 43 -7.91 -30.94 9.70
C ASN A 43 -8.16 -29.43 9.85
N PHE A 44 -9.13 -28.90 9.10
CA PHE A 44 -9.50 -27.48 9.16
C PHE A 44 -9.92 -27.02 10.56
N GLU A 45 -10.79 -27.77 11.25
CA GLU A 45 -11.33 -27.38 12.56
C GLU A 45 -10.23 -27.39 13.63
N GLU A 46 -9.30 -28.36 13.60
CA GLU A 46 -8.14 -28.40 14.50
C GLU A 46 -7.27 -27.15 14.35
N ILE A 47 -7.01 -26.73 13.11
CA ILE A 47 -6.21 -25.52 12.84
C ILE A 47 -7.00 -24.26 13.19
N LYS A 48 -8.29 -24.21 12.90
CA LYS A 48 -9.16 -23.09 13.28
C LYS A 48 -9.15 -22.89 14.80
N ASP A 49 -9.34 -23.96 15.57
CA ASP A 49 -9.28 -23.92 17.02
C ASP A 49 -7.90 -23.48 17.53
N LYS A 50 -6.83 -23.94 16.88
CA LYS A 50 -5.47 -23.47 17.21
C LYS A 50 -5.29 -21.98 16.95
N VAL A 51 -5.78 -21.46 15.82
CA VAL A 51 -5.73 -20.02 15.49
C VAL A 51 -6.51 -19.17 16.51
N ILE A 52 -7.64 -19.69 17.00
CA ILE A 52 -8.45 -19.00 18.01
C ILE A 52 -7.71 -18.96 19.36
N ASN A 53 -7.14 -20.07 19.80
CA ASN A 53 -6.65 -20.23 21.16
C ASN A 53 -5.15 -19.94 21.35
N ASP A 54 -4.34 -19.97 20.29
CA ASP A 54 -2.88 -19.75 20.34
C ASP A 54 -2.51 -18.47 19.57
N GLU A 55 -2.28 -17.38 20.29
CA GLU A 55 -1.93 -16.08 19.69
C GLU A 55 -0.63 -16.12 18.89
N ILE A 56 0.36 -16.91 19.32
CA ILE A 56 1.63 -17.04 18.61
C ILE A 56 1.38 -17.72 17.26
N PHE A 57 0.59 -18.79 17.24
CA PHE A 57 0.21 -19.46 16.00
C PHE A 57 -0.67 -18.57 15.11
N ARG A 58 -1.54 -17.74 15.70
CA ARG A 58 -2.39 -16.78 14.98
C ARG A 58 -1.58 -15.81 14.11
N CYS A 59 -0.36 -15.47 14.51
CA CYS A 59 0.55 -14.63 13.72
C CYS A 59 0.78 -15.17 12.29
N VAL A 60 0.69 -16.48 12.06
CA VAL A 60 0.82 -17.11 10.74
C VAL A 60 -0.25 -16.63 9.75
N PHE A 61 -1.42 -16.25 10.26
CA PHE A 61 -2.59 -15.85 9.46
C PHE A 61 -2.82 -14.34 9.44
N ALA A 62 -2.08 -13.59 10.26
CA ALA A 62 -2.16 -12.13 10.28
C ALA A 62 -1.68 -11.55 8.94
N LYS A 63 -2.36 -10.49 8.47
CA LYS A 63 -1.94 -9.77 7.26
C LYS A 63 -0.59 -9.09 7.54
N GLU A 64 0.34 -9.21 6.61
CA GLU A 64 1.65 -8.54 6.72
C GLU A 64 1.50 -7.04 6.45
N PRO A 65 1.92 -6.12 7.35
CA PRO A 65 1.73 -4.69 7.14
C PRO A 65 2.43 -4.12 5.90
N SER A 66 3.59 -4.69 5.52
CA SER A 66 4.28 -4.31 4.27
C SER A 66 3.44 -4.57 3.02
N ARG A 67 2.45 -5.46 3.08
CA ARG A 67 1.48 -5.74 2.00
C ARG A 67 0.19 -4.91 2.10
N GLN A 68 0.08 -4.02 3.08
CA GLN A 68 -1.12 -3.21 3.35
C GLN A 68 -0.92 -1.71 3.08
N ASN A 69 0.08 -1.35 2.26
CA ASN A 69 0.39 0.05 1.94
C ASN A 69 0.57 0.94 3.18
N ILE A 70 1.11 0.39 4.28
CA ILE A 70 1.21 1.08 5.58
C ILE A 70 1.92 2.44 5.47
N TYR A 71 2.99 2.52 4.69
CA TYR A 71 3.77 3.75 4.53
C TYR A 71 3.00 4.82 3.76
N GLN A 72 2.24 4.42 2.73
CA GLN A 72 1.35 5.33 1.99
C GLN A 72 0.26 5.86 2.92
N ASN A 73 -0.34 5.00 3.75
CA ASN A 73 -1.38 5.40 4.70
C ASN A 73 -0.86 6.37 5.77
N ILE A 74 0.38 6.17 6.26
CA ILE A 74 1.03 7.09 7.19
C ILE A 74 1.28 8.44 6.52
N ALA A 75 1.87 8.45 5.31
CA ALA A 75 2.11 9.67 4.55
C ALA A 75 0.80 10.43 4.27
N ALA A 76 -0.25 9.72 3.89
CA ALA A 76 -1.57 10.31 3.65
C ALA A 76 -2.09 11.07 4.89
N LYS A 77 -2.06 10.44 6.06
CA LYS A 77 -2.49 11.07 7.32
C LYS A 77 -1.65 12.30 7.68
N ILE A 78 -0.35 12.24 7.45
CA ILE A 78 0.56 13.37 7.72
C ILE A 78 0.21 14.53 6.81
N ILE A 79 0.12 14.29 5.50
CA ILE A 79 -0.21 15.32 4.51
C ILE A 79 -1.57 15.93 4.85
N GLU A 80 -2.62 15.11 4.97
CA GLU A 80 -3.98 15.57 5.27
C GLU A 80 -4.08 16.42 6.56
N SER A 81 -3.20 16.20 7.54
CA SER A 81 -3.17 16.99 8.79
C SER A 81 -2.58 18.40 8.65
N VAL A 82 -1.94 18.73 7.52
CA VAL A 82 -1.33 20.04 7.29
C VAL A 82 -2.41 21.11 7.09
N ASN A 83 -2.40 22.14 7.92
CA ASN A 83 -3.35 23.24 7.82
C ASN A 83 -3.28 23.94 6.44
N GLY A 84 -4.44 24.14 5.81
CA GLY A 84 -4.56 24.76 4.49
C GLY A 84 -4.62 23.77 3.33
N ILE A 85 -4.41 22.48 3.57
CA ILE A 85 -4.66 21.44 2.55
C ILE A 85 -6.17 21.30 2.31
N LYS A 86 -6.54 21.18 1.04
CA LYS A 86 -7.91 20.95 0.57
C LYS A 86 -7.95 19.79 -0.41
N ASN A 87 -9.11 19.15 -0.53
CA ASN A 87 -9.40 18.12 -1.53
C ASN A 87 -8.37 16.96 -1.55
N PHE A 88 -7.83 16.59 -0.38
CA PHE A 88 -6.87 15.50 -0.27
C PHE A 88 -7.48 14.17 -0.74
N LYS A 89 -6.72 13.43 -1.57
CA LYS A 89 -7.12 12.12 -2.11
C LYS A 89 -5.92 11.20 -2.16
N VAL A 90 -6.13 9.96 -1.69
CA VAL A 90 -5.30 8.82 -2.07
C VAL A 90 -5.81 8.30 -3.41
N LEU A 91 -4.94 8.30 -4.42
CA LEU A 91 -5.30 7.93 -5.79
C LEU A 91 -5.10 6.41 -6.03
N PRO A 92 -5.83 5.82 -6.99
CA PRO A 92 -5.65 4.41 -7.33
C PRO A 92 -4.22 4.13 -7.84
N SER A 93 -3.61 3.04 -7.36
CA SER A 93 -2.26 2.63 -7.76
C SER A 93 -2.15 2.10 -9.20
N GLY A 94 -3.28 1.81 -9.86
CA GLY A 94 -3.32 1.37 -11.25
C GLY A 94 -4.74 1.24 -11.80
N GLY A 95 -4.84 0.86 -13.08
CA GLY A 95 -6.11 0.67 -13.78
C GLY A 95 -6.72 1.95 -14.35
N LYS A 96 -7.95 1.85 -14.86
CA LYS A 96 -8.63 2.89 -15.66
C LYS A 96 -8.73 4.26 -14.97
N ASN A 97 -8.86 4.24 -13.64
CA ASN A 97 -9.06 5.45 -12.82
C ASN A 97 -7.78 5.96 -12.17
N ALA A 98 -6.64 5.28 -12.34
CA ALA A 98 -5.36 5.80 -11.87
C ALA A 98 -4.94 7.02 -12.70
N TYR A 99 -4.21 7.93 -12.09
CA TYR A 99 -3.65 9.10 -12.76
C TYR A 99 -2.16 8.90 -12.98
N PHE A 100 -1.65 9.39 -14.10
CA PHE A 100 -0.27 9.25 -14.55
C PHE A 100 0.23 10.61 -15.04
N ILE A 101 1.52 10.88 -14.87
CA ILE A 101 2.17 12.05 -15.45
C ILE A 101 3.10 11.60 -16.58
N ILE A 102 2.99 12.26 -17.75
CA ILE A 102 3.78 11.96 -18.95
C ILE A 102 4.08 13.27 -19.66
N ASN A 103 5.35 13.60 -19.82
CA ASN A 103 5.82 14.85 -20.44
C ASN A 103 5.06 16.08 -19.91
N GLY A 104 4.98 16.24 -18.60
CA GLY A 104 4.28 17.34 -17.91
C GLY A 104 2.75 17.24 -17.88
N ASN A 105 2.15 16.32 -18.64
CA ASN A 105 0.70 16.21 -18.80
C ASN A 105 0.12 15.08 -17.94
N ILE A 106 -1.08 15.30 -17.41
CA ILE A 106 -1.77 14.35 -16.53
C ILE A 106 -2.81 13.56 -17.32
N PHE A 107 -2.74 12.23 -17.24
CA PHE A 107 -3.63 11.30 -17.92
C PHE A 107 -4.32 10.36 -16.93
N LYS A 108 -5.55 9.97 -17.24
CA LYS A 108 -6.18 8.80 -16.60
C LYS A 108 -5.76 7.51 -17.29
N GLY A 109 -5.74 6.41 -16.56
CA GLY A 109 -5.36 5.09 -17.09
C GLY A 109 -6.19 4.62 -18.28
N GLU A 110 -7.47 4.98 -18.35
CA GLU A 110 -8.33 4.69 -19.51
C GLU A 110 -7.89 5.41 -20.80
N ASN A 111 -7.15 6.52 -20.66
CA ASN A 111 -6.68 7.35 -21.78
C ASN A 111 -5.19 7.11 -22.09
N LEU A 112 -4.54 6.14 -21.44
CA LEU A 112 -3.16 5.77 -21.75
C LEU A 112 -3.12 4.99 -23.07
N ILE A 113 -2.35 5.51 -24.03
CA ILE A 113 -1.97 4.75 -25.23
C ILE A 113 -1.01 3.62 -24.80
N SER A 114 -1.06 2.47 -25.46
CA SER A 114 -0.26 1.28 -25.12
C SER A 114 1.26 1.51 -24.97
N LYS A 115 1.83 2.51 -25.68
CA LYS A 115 3.25 2.89 -25.56
C LYS A 115 3.62 3.62 -24.26
N ASN A 116 2.62 4.05 -23.48
CA ASN A 116 2.79 4.78 -22.22
C ASN A 116 2.55 3.90 -20.99
N GLN A 117 2.48 2.57 -21.15
CA GLN A 117 2.20 1.64 -20.07
C GLN A 117 3.26 1.61 -18.96
N ASP A 118 4.47 2.10 -19.23
CA ASP A 118 5.56 2.17 -18.25
C ASP A 118 5.48 3.40 -17.33
N ALA A 119 4.57 4.35 -17.62
CA ALA A 119 4.38 5.54 -16.80
C ALA A 119 3.92 5.16 -15.38
N LYS A 120 4.46 5.87 -14.39
CA LYS A 120 4.16 5.61 -12.98
C LYS A 120 2.93 6.37 -12.53
N SER A 121 2.07 5.68 -11.78
CA SER A 121 0.86 6.27 -11.22
C SER A 121 1.18 7.26 -10.10
N ILE A 122 0.32 8.27 -9.99
CA ILE A 122 0.36 9.28 -8.94
C ILE A 122 -0.27 8.68 -7.68
N ASP A 123 0.37 8.83 -6.52
CA ASP A 123 -0.09 8.26 -5.26
C ASP A 123 -1.12 9.18 -4.55
N PHE A 124 -0.90 10.50 -4.57
CA PHE A 124 -1.76 11.48 -3.90
C PHE A 124 -2.09 12.69 -4.75
N TYR A 125 -3.26 13.29 -4.47
CA TYR A 125 -3.66 14.61 -4.95
C TYR A 125 -4.09 15.49 -3.78
N PHE A 126 -3.74 16.76 -3.82
CA PHE A 126 -4.32 17.77 -2.94
C PHE A 126 -4.13 19.19 -3.49
N GLU A 127 -4.84 20.15 -2.90
CA GLU A 127 -4.69 21.56 -3.17
C GLU A 127 -4.09 22.28 -1.96
N TYR A 128 -3.19 23.22 -2.21
CA TYR A 128 -2.64 24.10 -1.18
C TYR A 128 -2.41 25.50 -1.76
N GLY A 129 -3.12 26.49 -1.21
CA GLY A 129 -3.20 27.82 -1.82
C GLY A 129 -3.85 27.75 -3.21
N ASN A 130 -3.15 28.28 -4.22
CA ASN A 130 -3.59 28.27 -5.63
C ASN A 130 -2.95 27.14 -6.45
N PHE A 131 -2.28 26.19 -5.80
CA PHE A 131 -1.54 25.13 -6.46
C PHE A 131 -2.20 23.78 -6.26
N GLN A 132 -2.14 22.97 -7.31
CA GLN A 132 -2.51 21.56 -7.28
C GLN A 132 -1.25 20.71 -7.19
N PHE A 133 -1.26 19.76 -6.27
CA PHE A 133 -0.13 18.87 -6.00
C PHE A 133 -0.49 17.46 -6.42
N TYR A 134 0.41 16.87 -7.21
CA TYR A 134 0.37 15.48 -7.63
C TYR A 134 1.65 14.82 -7.13
N VAL A 135 1.52 13.87 -6.22
CA VAL A 135 2.66 13.35 -5.47
C VAL A 135 2.85 11.87 -5.75
N SER A 136 4.09 11.46 -6.04
CA SER A 136 4.52 10.08 -5.91
C SER A 136 5.28 9.89 -4.60
N HIS A 137 4.96 8.83 -3.88
CA HIS A 137 5.51 8.49 -2.58
C HIS A 137 6.06 7.06 -2.60
N LYS A 138 7.30 6.90 -2.13
CA LYS A 138 7.94 5.61 -1.90
C LYS A 138 8.68 5.64 -0.56
N TYR A 139 8.81 4.48 0.07
CA TYR A 139 9.53 4.33 1.32
C TYR A 139 10.59 3.25 1.16
N THR A 140 11.84 3.68 1.14
CA THR A 140 13.02 2.83 1.13
C THR A 140 13.77 2.97 2.45
N LYS A 141 14.48 1.92 2.85
CA LYS A 141 15.19 1.82 4.14
C LYS A 141 16.54 1.12 4.04
N ASP A 142 16.69 0.22 3.07
CA ASP A 142 17.89 -0.59 2.86
C ASP A 142 18.18 -0.69 1.35
N GLU A 143 19.28 -1.33 0.98
CA GLU A 143 19.62 -1.60 -0.42
C GLU A 143 19.02 -2.94 -0.88
N GLY A 144 18.75 -3.10 -2.18
CA GLY A 144 18.29 -4.36 -2.77
C GLY A 144 17.18 -4.19 -3.81
N GLY A 145 16.96 -5.25 -4.60
CA GLY A 145 16.23 -5.14 -5.89
C GLY A 145 14.81 -4.55 -5.83
N SER A 146 14.03 -4.80 -4.77
CA SER A 146 12.70 -4.19 -4.65
C SER A 146 12.75 -2.71 -4.29
N GLN A 147 13.78 -2.26 -3.58
CA GLN A 147 13.97 -0.85 -3.21
C GLN A 147 14.57 -0.06 -4.36
N ASP A 148 15.50 -0.66 -5.11
CA ASP A 148 16.06 -0.08 -6.33
C ASP A 148 14.96 0.19 -7.37
N ASN A 149 13.97 -0.70 -7.46
CA ASN A 149 12.80 -0.50 -8.32
C ASN A 149 11.96 0.71 -7.87
N GLN A 150 11.72 0.87 -6.56
CA GLN A 150 11.00 2.04 -6.04
C GLN A 150 11.77 3.35 -6.31
N TYR A 151 13.09 3.31 -6.21
CA TYR A 151 13.93 4.45 -6.54
C TYR A 151 13.84 4.80 -8.03
N LYS A 152 13.96 3.80 -8.93
CA LYS A 152 13.77 3.97 -10.37
C LYS A 152 12.38 4.51 -10.71
N ASP A 153 11.35 4.06 -10.01
CA ASP A 153 9.99 4.57 -10.20
C ASP A 153 9.89 6.08 -9.93
N ILE A 154 10.55 6.58 -8.88
CA ILE A 154 10.60 8.02 -8.60
C ILE A 154 11.40 8.76 -9.67
N GLN A 155 12.52 8.20 -10.15
CA GLN A 155 13.29 8.81 -11.23
C GLN A 155 12.46 8.94 -12.52
N GLU A 156 11.73 7.89 -12.89
CA GLU A 156 10.85 7.89 -14.05
C GLU A 156 9.69 8.88 -13.87
N PHE A 157 9.09 8.94 -12.69
CA PHE A 157 8.07 9.93 -12.35
C PHE A 157 8.59 11.36 -12.54
N LEU A 158 9.77 11.67 -11.98
CA LEU A 158 10.38 13.00 -12.10
C LEU A 158 10.78 13.34 -13.54
N LYS A 159 11.25 12.36 -14.31
CA LYS A 159 11.55 12.55 -15.74
C LYS A 159 10.29 12.91 -16.52
N ASN A 160 9.19 12.21 -16.26
CA ASN A 160 7.91 12.49 -16.91
C ASN A 160 7.25 13.77 -16.39
N ALA A 161 7.56 14.22 -15.18
CA ALA A 161 7.06 15.46 -14.60
C ALA A 161 7.80 16.71 -15.11
N ARG A 162 9.00 16.56 -15.66
CA ARG A 162 9.71 17.68 -16.29
C ARG A 162 9.06 17.97 -17.65
N ASP A 163 8.65 19.23 -17.83
CA ASP A 163 8.28 19.75 -19.13
C ASP A 163 9.49 19.66 -20.08
N LEU A 164 9.25 19.19 -21.30
CA LEU A 164 10.08 19.58 -22.44
C LEU A 164 9.69 21.03 -22.75
N LEU A 165 10.34 21.99 -22.09
CA LEU A 165 10.43 23.36 -22.60
C LEU A 165 11.26 23.36 -23.89
#